data_AF-A0A3N5Z440-F1
#
_entry.id   AF-A0A3N5Z440-F1
#
_cell.length_a   1.000
_cell.length_b   1.000
_cell.length_c   1.000
_cell.angle_alpha   90.00
_cell.angle_beta   90.00
_cell.angle_gamma   90.00
#
_symmetry.space_group_name_H-M   'P 1'
#
loop_
_entity.id
_entity.type
_entity.pdbx_description
1 polymer ?
#
loop_
_entity_poly.entity_id
_entity_poly.type
_entity_poly.pdbx_seq_one_letter_code
_entity_poly.pdbx_strand_id
1 'polypeptide(L)'
;MPQSTENSDRMNPPNDPFSDERVIRTLLSAGLLSQNQINEVLKKKSSVINRLTTARTKSHSGAIGLKIIRPFTIIDVVVSLKLHRADKIHEKLDEEAIFQALANDWGIPFKKIDPLKLDLNVVTTTIPRNFALKHQVLPIEIQDGCLTVATPDP
;
A
#
# COMPACT_ATOMS: atom_id res chain seq x y z
N MET A 1 -40.16 -15.21 -6.39
CA MET A 1 -38.97 -16.03 -6.64
C MET A 1 -37.77 -15.09 -6.70
N PRO A 2 -36.92 -15.02 -5.68
CA PRO A 2 -35.80 -14.09 -5.66
C PRO A 2 -34.60 -14.70 -6.40
N GLN A 3 -34.07 -13.99 -7.39
CA GLN A 3 -32.74 -14.21 -7.95
C GLN A 3 -31.80 -13.23 -7.25
N SER A 4 -30.89 -13.74 -6.41
CA SER A 4 -29.50 -14.09 -6.76
C SER A 4 -28.58 -12.95 -6.34
N THR A 5 -27.93 -13.20 -5.20
CA THR A 5 -26.77 -12.53 -4.61
C THR A 5 -25.78 -11.99 -5.66
N GLU A 6 -25.70 -10.67 -5.78
CA GLU A 6 -24.66 -10.00 -6.58
C GLU A 6 -23.39 -9.77 -5.75
N ASN A 7 -22.32 -10.38 -6.26
CA ASN A 7 -20.94 -9.86 -6.31
C ASN A 7 -20.16 -9.70 -5.00
N SER A 8 -19.64 -10.81 -4.51
CA SER A 8 -18.45 -10.87 -3.64
C SER A 8 -17.14 -11.12 -4.42
N ASP A 9 -17.16 -11.14 -5.76
CA ASP A 9 -16.05 -11.66 -6.56
C ASP A 9 -15.57 -10.66 -7.62
N ARG A 10 -15.04 -9.51 -7.16
CA ARG A 10 -14.09 -8.77 -7.98
C ARG A 10 -12.74 -9.46 -7.84
N MET A 11 -12.60 -10.60 -8.53
CA MET A 11 -11.32 -11.27 -8.76
C MET A 11 -10.33 -10.23 -9.32
N ASN A 12 -9.25 -10.02 -8.59
CA ASN A 12 -8.12 -9.22 -9.04
C ASN A 12 -7.66 -9.73 -10.42
N PRO A 13 -7.37 -8.84 -11.39
CA PRO A 13 -6.86 -9.27 -12.68
C PRO A 13 -5.58 -10.10 -12.51
N PRO A 14 -5.30 -11.08 -13.40
CA PRO A 14 -4.19 -12.03 -13.27
C PRO A 14 -2.77 -11.42 -13.22
N ASN A 15 -2.67 -10.09 -13.26
CA ASN A 15 -1.42 -9.34 -13.18
C ASN A 15 -1.41 -8.24 -12.11
N ASP A 16 -2.37 -8.23 -11.16
CA ASP A 16 -2.40 -7.24 -10.08
C ASP A 16 -1.13 -7.35 -9.21
N PRO A 17 -0.22 -6.35 -9.24
CA PRO A 17 1.03 -6.37 -8.47
C PRO A 17 0.78 -6.38 -6.96
N PHE A 18 -0.40 -5.97 -6.50
CA PHE A 18 -0.80 -5.92 -5.10
C PHE A 18 -1.64 -7.12 -4.66
N SER A 19 -1.79 -8.15 -5.51
CA SER A 19 -2.47 -9.37 -5.10
C SER A 19 -1.76 -10.01 -3.90
N ASP A 20 -2.53 -10.65 -3.02
CA ASP A 20 -1.98 -11.25 -1.80
C ASP A 20 -0.81 -12.21 -2.11
N GLU A 21 -0.98 -13.02 -3.15
CA GLU A 21 -0.01 -14.01 -3.60
C GLU A 21 1.30 -13.35 -4.05
N ARG A 22 1.21 -12.24 -4.80
CA ARG A 22 2.39 -11.51 -5.24
C ARG A 22 3.11 -10.87 -4.08
N VAL A 23 2.40 -10.12 -3.24
CA VAL A 23 3.00 -9.47 -2.07
C VAL A 23 3.66 -10.50 -1.16
N ILE A 24 2.99 -11.61 -0.86
CA ILE A 24 3.56 -12.68 -0.03
C ILE A 24 4.81 -13.29 -0.67
N ARG A 25 4.77 -13.58 -1.98
CA ARG A 25 5.93 -14.10 -2.71
C ARG A 25 7.11 -13.12 -2.66
N THR A 26 6.86 -11.83 -2.86
CA THR A 26 7.89 -10.79 -2.81
C THR A 26 8.49 -10.69 -1.40
N LEU A 27 7.67 -10.67 -0.34
CA LEU A 27 8.14 -10.62 1.05
C LEU A 27 8.94 -11.87 1.46
N LEU A 28 8.57 -13.04 0.93
CA LEU A 28 9.31 -14.28 1.15
C LEU A 28 10.66 -14.26 0.41
N SER A 29 10.65 -13.87 -0.87
CA SER A 29 11.84 -13.84 -1.73
C SER A 29 12.85 -12.80 -1.25
N ALA A 30 12.37 -11.69 -0.70
CA ALA A 30 13.21 -10.67 -0.06
C ALA A 30 13.69 -11.07 1.34
N GLY A 31 13.25 -12.21 1.89
CA GLY A 31 13.62 -12.66 3.23
C GLY A 31 13.03 -11.83 4.36
N LEU A 32 12.02 -11.00 4.08
CA LEU A 32 11.36 -10.14 5.08
C LEU A 32 10.43 -10.93 5.99
N LEU A 33 9.79 -11.98 5.46
CA LEU A 33 8.98 -12.92 6.23
C LEU A 33 9.42 -14.35 5.97
N SER A 34 9.42 -15.16 7.02
CA SER A 34 9.56 -16.61 6.93
C SER A 34 8.25 -17.29 6.55
N GLN A 35 8.31 -18.54 6.08
CA GLN A 35 7.12 -19.33 5.75
C GLN A 35 6.17 -19.47 6.96
N ASN A 36 6.71 -19.60 8.17
CA ASN A 36 5.92 -19.68 9.40
C ASN A 36 5.12 -18.40 9.65
N GLN A 37 5.76 -17.24 9.44
CA GLN A 37 5.10 -15.94 9.58
C GLN A 37 4.04 -15.72 8.50
N ILE A 38 4.29 -16.15 7.26
CA ILE A 38 3.28 -16.09 6.18
C ILE A 38 2.04 -16.91 6.54
N ASN A 39 2.24 -18.13 7.03
CA ASN A 39 1.13 -18.97 7.47
C ASN A 39 0.33 -18.30 8.61
N GLU A 40 1.00 -17.59 9.52
CA GLU A 40 0.35 -16.80 10.57
C GLU A 40 -0.46 -15.64 9.98
N VAL A 41 0.12 -14.87 9.05
CA VAL A 41 -0.54 -13.74 8.37
C VAL A 41 -1.82 -14.21 7.69
N LEU A 42 -1.75 -15.30 6.92
CA LEU A 42 -2.89 -15.85 6.19
C LEU A 42 -4.00 -16.34 7.13
N LYS A 43 -3.63 -17.04 8.22
CA LYS A 43 -4.58 -17.50 9.24
C LYS A 43 -5.31 -16.34 9.93
N LYS A 44 -4.61 -15.23 10.20
CA LYS A 44 -5.15 -14.08 10.93
C LYS A 44 -5.82 -13.04 10.03
N LYS A 45 -5.67 -13.14 8.70
CA LYS A 45 -6.10 -12.14 7.71
C LYS A 45 -7.51 -11.60 7.96
N SER A 46 -8.52 -12.47 8.00
CA SER A 46 -9.93 -12.08 8.15
C SER A 46 -10.21 -11.36 9.48
N SER A 47 -9.66 -11.89 10.58
CA SER A 47 -9.78 -11.28 11.91
C SER A 47 -9.16 -9.88 11.96
N VAL A 48 -7.97 -9.72 11.37
CA VAL A 48 -7.30 -8.42 11.29
C VAL A 48 -8.08 -7.44 10.44
N ILE A 49 -8.57 -7.84 9.26
CA ILE A 49 -9.39 -6.98 8.40
C ILE A 49 -10.67 -6.52 9.14
N ASN A 50 -11.38 -7.41 9.82
CA ASN A 50 -12.57 -7.05 10.58
C ASN A 50 -12.27 -6.05 11.69
N ARG A 51 -11.15 -6.24 12.41
CA ARG A 51 -10.67 -5.32 13.43
C ARG A 51 -10.33 -3.95 12.84
N LEU A 52 -9.63 -3.90 11.72
CA LEU A 52 -9.25 -2.67 11.03
C LEU A 52 -10.48 -1.91 10.49
N THR A 53 -11.45 -2.61 9.91
CA THR A 53 -12.73 -2.04 9.45
C THR A 53 -13.52 -1.43 10.61
N THR A 54 -13.60 -2.14 11.74
CA THR A 54 -14.29 -1.64 12.94
C THR A 54 -13.59 -0.43 13.56
N ALA A 55 -12.26 -0.37 13.50
CA ALA A 55 -11.51 0.79 13.96
C ALA A 55 -11.77 2.02 13.07
N ARG A 56 -11.80 1.82 11.74
CA ARG A 56 -12.05 2.89 10.77
C ARG A 56 -13.42 3.54 10.94
N THR A 57 -14.46 2.78 11.27
CA THR A 57 -15.83 3.31 11.50
C THR A 57 -15.98 4.03 12.84
N LYS A 58 -15.08 3.82 13.82
CA LYS A 58 -15.12 4.53 15.10
C LYS A 58 -14.42 5.89 15.05
N SER A 59 -13.43 6.07 14.18
CA SER A 59 -12.62 7.29 14.06
C SER A 59 -13.21 8.36 13.12
N HIS A 60 -14.54 8.53 13.10
CA HIS A 60 -15.21 9.47 12.17
C HIS A 60 -15.07 10.96 12.51
N SER A 61 -14.35 11.34 13.56
CA SER A 61 -14.14 12.73 13.98
C SER A 61 -12.71 13.21 13.66
N GLY A 62 -12.54 14.01 12.59
CA GLY A 62 -11.47 15.02 12.57
C GLY A 62 -10.43 15.06 11.44
N ALA A 63 -10.79 14.91 10.15
CA ALA A 63 -9.89 15.37 9.08
C ALA A 63 -10.64 15.90 7.84
N ILE A 64 -10.45 17.19 7.55
CA ILE A 64 -10.96 17.94 6.39
C ILE A 64 -10.06 17.66 5.17
N GLY A 65 -9.96 16.39 4.80
CA GLY A 65 -9.23 15.94 3.62
C GLY A 65 -9.97 14.75 3.03
N LEU A 66 -10.27 14.82 1.73
CA LEU A 66 -10.95 13.79 0.94
C LEU A 66 -10.53 12.39 1.42
N LYS A 67 -11.38 11.72 2.20
CA LYS A 67 -11.09 10.39 2.75
C LYS A 67 -11.03 9.42 1.58
N ILE A 68 -9.84 8.97 1.22
CA ILE A 68 -9.65 7.88 0.27
C ILE A 68 -10.08 6.60 0.97
N ILE A 69 -11.33 6.19 0.76
CA ILE A 69 -11.88 4.95 1.31
C ILE A 69 -11.43 3.81 0.40
N ARG A 70 -10.28 3.21 0.70
CA ARG A 70 -9.79 1.99 0.03
C ARG A 70 -10.03 0.73 0.86
N PRO A 71 -10.30 -0.44 0.25
CA PRO A 71 -10.29 -1.71 0.97
C PRO A 71 -8.97 -1.94 1.71
N PHE A 72 -9.01 -2.70 2.82
CA PHE A 72 -7.79 -3.17 3.47
C PHE A 72 -7.19 -4.32 2.66
N THR A 73 -5.88 -4.29 2.52
CA THR A 73 -5.05 -5.22 1.74
C THR A 73 -4.24 -6.13 2.65
N ILE A 74 -3.52 -7.10 2.07
CA ILE A 74 -2.58 -7.92 2.84
C ILE A 74 -1.44 -7.08 3.47
N ILE A 75 -1.04 -5.98 2.84
CA ILE A 75 -0.02 -5.06 3.37
C ILE A 75 -0.50 -4.48 4.70
N ASP A 76 -1.74 -4.00 4.74
CA ASP A 76 -2.35 -3.47 5.96
C ASP A 76 -2.42 -4.54 7.07
N VAL A 77 -2.67 -5.80 6.70
CA VAL A 77 -2.67 -6.94 7.64
C VAL A 77 -1.28 -7.18 8.22
N VAL A 78 -0.25 -7.27 7.37
CA VAL A 78 1.14 -7.50 7.78
C VAL A 78 1.61 -6.40 8.74
N VAL A 79 1.40 -5.13 8.37
CA VAL A 79 1.76 -3.97 9.21
C VAL A 79 1.00 -3.99 10.54
N SER A 80 -0.29 -4.34 10.52
CA SER A 80 -1.13 -4.40 11.73
C SER A 80 -0.69 -5.49 12.71
N LEU A 81 -0.10 -6.58 12.21
CA LEU A 81 0.42 -7.67 13.04
C LEU A 81 1.74 -7.32 13.73
N LYS A 82 2.45 -6.27 13.28
CA LYS A 82 3.71 -5.79 13.88
C LYS A 82 4.76 -6.89 14.03
N LEU A 83 4.86 -7.76 13.03
CA LEU A 83 5.81 -8.87 12.99
C LEU A 83 7.24 -8.33 12.92
N HIS A 84 8.21 -9.07 13.47
CA HIS A 84 9.62 -8.80 13.26
C HIS A 84 10.06 -9.32 11.88
N ARG A 85 11.03 -8.66 11.26
CA ARG A 85 11.57 -9.12 9.99
C ARG A 85 12.36 -10.41 10.19
N ALA A 86 12.29 -11.32 9.21
CA ALA A 86 13.03 -12.57 9.26
C ALA A 86 14.54 -12.36 9.02
N ASP A 87 14.92 -11.41 8.16
CA ASP A 87 16.31 -11.01 7.93
C ASP A 87 16.91 -10.19 9.08
N LYS A 88 16.07 -9.47 9.83
CA LYS A 88 16.47 -8.60 10.94
C LYS A 88 15.50 -8.69 12.11
N ILE A 89 15.77 -9.62 13.01
CA ILE A 89 14.85 -9.97 14.11
C ILE A 89 14.57 -8.83 15.10
N HIS A 90 15.42 -7.81 15.18
CA HIS A 90 15.23 -6.65 16.05
C HIS A 90 14.42 -5.52 15.40
N GLU A 91 14.18 -5.60 14.09
CA GLU A 91 13.41 -4.61 13.34
C GLU A 91 11.99 -5.15 13.07
N LYS A 92 10.99 -4.28 13.17
CA LYS A 92 9.62 -4.62 12.74
C LYS A 92 9.51 -4.51 11.24
N LEU A 93 8.67 -5.35 10.64
CA LEU A 93 8.28 -5.20 9.24
C LEU A 93 7.24 -4.09 9.16
N ASP A 94 7.69 -2.91 8.73
CA ASP A 94 6.86 -1.73 8.52
C ASP A 94 6.49 -1.54 7.05
N GLU A 95 5.65 -0.55 6.79
CA GLU A 95 5.14 -0.25 5.45
C GLU A 95 6.28 0.17 4.49
N GLU A 96 7.27 0.91 4.99
CA GLU A 96 8.43 1.35 4.20
C GLU A 96 9.24 0.15 3.68
N ALA A 97 9.58 -0.80 4.55
CA ALA A 97 10.31 -2.00 4.15
C ALA A 97 9.52 -2.86 3.14
N ILE A 98 8.19 -2.94 3.29
CA ILE A 98 7.31 -3.67 2.36
C ILE A 98 7.34 -2.99 0.97
N PHE A 99 7.08 -1.69 0.88
CA PHE A 99 7.06 -0.98 -0.41
C PHE A 99 8.43 -0.93 -1.07
N GLN A 100 9.52 -0.84 -0.29
CA GLN A 100 10.88 -0.93 -0.83
C GLN A 100 11.14 -2.29 -1.49
N ALA A 101 10.66 -3.39 -0.90
CA ALA A 101 10.78 -4.73 -1.48
C ALA A 101 9.90 -4.90 -2.73
N LEU A 102 8.68 -4.38 -2.71
CA LEU A 102 7.77 -4.39 -3.87
C LEU A 102 8.36 -3.59 -5.05
N ALA A 103 8.86 -2.39 -4.80
CA ALA A 103 9.50 -1.56 -5.83
C ALA A 103 10.70 -2.28 -6.46
N ASN A 104 11.52 -2.96 -5.64
CA ASN A 104 12.65 -3.76 -6.12
C ASN A 104 12.20 -4.95 -6.98
N ASP A 105 11.12 -5.64 -6.61
CA ASP A 105 10.54 -6.73 -7.39
C ASP A 105 9.96 -6.26 -8.73
N TRP A 106 9.41 -5.04 -8.78
CA TRP A 106 8.89 -4.43 -10.01
C TRP A 106 9.96 -3.75 -10.87
N GLY A 107 11.19 -3.62 -10.36
CA GLY A 107 12.27 -2.91 -11.06
C GLY A 107 12.03 -1.40 -11.16
N ILE A 108 11.28 -0.80 -10.23
CA ILE A 108 11.05 0.65 -10.17
C ILE A 108 11.77 1.29 -8.99
N PRO A 109 12.18 2.57 -9.07
CA PRO A 109 12.79 3.26 -7.95
C PRO A 109 11.81 3.47 -6.78
N PHE A 110 12.26 3.18 -5.56
CA PHE A 110 11.58 3.62 -4.35
C PHE A 110 12.13 4.97 -3.89
N LYS A 111 11.25 5.91 -3.51
CA LYS A 111 11.65 7.20 -2.96
C LYS A 111 10.81 7.52 -1.73
N LYS A 112 11.45 7.58 -0.57
CA LYS A 112 10.86 8.15 0.64
C LYS A 112 10.74 9.66 0.48
N ILE A 113 9.52 10.17 0.43
CA ILE A 113 9.25 11.60 0.25
C ILE A 113 9.57 12.35 1.54
N ASP A 114 10.49 13.30 1.46
CA ASP A 114 10.76 14.29 2.50
C ASP A 114 10.06 15.60 2.10
N PRO A 115 9.00 16.03 2.82
CA PRO A 115 8.26 17.23 2.49
C PRO A 115 9.12 18.50 2.44
N LEU A 116 10.23 18.54 3.20
CA LEU A 116 11.13 19.70 3.27
C LEU A 116 12.08 19.78 2.06
N LYS A 117 12.17 18.72 1.27
CA LYS A 117 13.04 18.65 0.08
C LYS A 117 12.27 18.76 -1.24
N LEU A 118 10.95 18.95 -1.19
CA LEU A 118 10.13 19.08 -2.40
C LEU A 118 10.28 20.47 -3.02
N ASP A 119 10.35 20.52 -4.35
CA ASP A 119 10.17 21.76 -5.09
C ASP A 119 8.67 22.10 -5.15
N LEU A 120 8.28 23.14 -4.41
CA LEU A 120 6.88 23.57 -4.34
C LEU A 120 6.34 24.05 -5.69
N ASN A 121 7.18 24.57 -6.58
CA ASN A 121 6.72 24.98 -7.91
C ASN A 121 6.28 23.75 -8.71
N VAL A 122 7.09 22.69 -8.71
CA VAL A 122 6.72 21.42 -9.36
C VAL A 122 5.46 20.84 -8.72
N VAL A 123 5.38 20.78 -7.40
CA VAL A 123 4.25 20.18 -6.68
C VAL A 123 2.93 20.90 -6.95
N THR A 124 2.93 22.23 -6.98
CA THR A 124 1.69 23.03 -6.95
C THR A 124 1.20 23.46 -8.34
N THR A 125 2.06 23.47 -9.35
CA THR A 125 1.71 23.99 -10.68
C THR A 125 1.53 22.91 -11.75
N THR A 126 2.04 21.68 -11.51
CA THR A 126 2.09 20.65 -12.55
C THR A 126 0.81 19.83 -12.67
N ILE A 127 0.29 19.31 -11.54
CA ILE A 127 -0.92 18.47 -11.52
C ILE A 127 -1.97 19.14 -10.64
N PRO A 128 -3.21 19.34 -11.12
CA PRO A 128 -4.28 19.90 -10.31
C PRO A 128 -4.49 19.10 -9.01
N ARG A 129 -4.58 19.81 -7.88
CA ARG A 129 -4.67 19.20 -6.53
C ARG A 129 -5.70 18.08 -6.41
N ASN A 130 -6.91 18.27 -6.95
CA ASN A 130 -7.98 17.27 -6.84
C ASN A 130 -7.67 16.01 -7.66
N PHE A 131 -6.98 16.15 -8.79
CA PHE A 131 -6.51 15.02 -9.58
C PHE A 131 -5.43 14.25 -8.82
N ALA A 132 -4.42 14.97 -8.29
CA ALA A 132 -3.36 14.41 -7.46
C ALA A 132 -3.91 13.59 -6.28
N LEU A 133 -4.88 14.13 -5.54
CA LEU A 133 -5.49 13.44 -4.42
C LEU A 133 -6.33 12.23 -4.84
N LYS A 134 -7.11 12.35 -5.92
CA LYS A 134 -7.97 11.26 -6.41
C LYS A 134 -7.16 10.06 -6.90
N HIS A 135 -6.03 10.33 -7.57
CA HIS A 135 -5.18 9.32 -8.19
C HIS A 135 -3.92 8.99 -7.39
N GLN A 136 -3.75 9.60 -6.21
CA GLN A 136 -2.59 9.42 -5.32
C GLN A 136 -1.23 9.69 -6.00
N VAL A 137 -1.20 10.64 -6.93
CA VAL A 137 0.00 11.04 -7.66
C VAL A 137 0.57 12.35 -7.12
N LEU A 138 1.89 12.41 -6.98
CA LEU A 138 2.63 13.60 -6.56
C LEU A 138 3.74 13.88 -7.59
N PRO A 139 3.70 15.00 -8.33
CA PRO A 139 4.83 15.39 -9.16
C PRO A 139 6.00 15.82 -8.27
N ILE A 140 7.19 15.24 -8.50
CA ILE A 140 8.35 15.44 -7.62
C ILE A 140 9.57 16.04 -8.33
N GLU A 141 9.60 16.00 -9.66
CA GLU A 141 10.72 16.49 -10.46
C GLU A 141 10.28 16.70 -11.92
N ILE A 142 10.81 17.74 -12.56
CA ILE A 142 10.74 17.93 -14.01
C ILE A 142 12.17 18.08 -14.51
N GLN A 143 12.59 17.18 -15.40
CA GLN A 143 13.93 17.19 -15.98
C GLN A 143 13.85 16.76 -17.44
N ASP A 144 14.50 17.50 -18.35
CA ASP A 144 14.58 17.19 -19.78
C ASP A 144 13.22 16.92 -20.45
N GLY A 145 12.19 17.66 -20.01
CA GLY A 145 10.81 17.49 -20.50
C GLY A 145 10.08 16.27 -19.95
N CYS A 146 10.72 15.47 -19.09
CA CYS A 146 10.11 14.36 -18.38
C CYS A 146 9.60 14.79 -17.00
N LEU A 147 8.40 14.35 -16.64
CA LEU A 147 7.80 14.53 -15.33
C LEU A 147 7.95 13.25 -14.52
N THR A 148 8.67 13.29 -13.39
CA THR A 148 8.72 12.19 -12.44
C THR A 148 7.57 12.32 -11.44
N VAL A 149 6.80 11.25 -11.29
CA VAL A 149 5.62 11.19 -10.42
C VAL A 149 5.81 10.11 -9.36
N ALA A 150 5.64 10.46 -8.09
CA ALA A 150 5.53 9.50 -7.00
C ALA A 150 4.07 9.04 -6.85
N THR A 151 3.88 7.72 -6.75
CA THR A 151 2.58 7.08 -6.50
C THR A 151 2.81 5.83 -5.66
N PRO A 152 1.91 5.51 -4.70
CA PRO A 152 1.95 4.23 -3.99
C PRO A 152 1.49 3.06 -4.86
N ASP A 153 0.80 3.34 -5.97
CA ASP A 153 0.26 2.37 -6.94
C ASP A 153 0.76 2.76 -8.34
N PRO A 154 1.92 2.23 -8.77
CA PRO A 154 2.64 2.63 -9.99
C PRO A 154 2.16 1.95 -11.27
#